data_AF-Q8FTZ0-F1
#
_entry.id   AF-Q8FTZ0-F1
#
_cell.length_a   1.000
_cell.length_b   1.000
_cell.length_c   1.000
_cell.angle_alpha   90.00
_cell.angle_beta   90.00
_cell.angle_gamma   90.00
#
_symmetry.space_group_name_H-M   'P 1'
#
loop_
_entity.id
_entity.type
_entity.pdbx_description
1 polymer ?
#
loop_
_entity_poly.entity_id
_entity_poly.type
_entity_poly.pdbx_seq_one_letter_code
_entity_poly.pdbx_strand_id
1 'polypeptide(L)'
;MSAVVAPTETPATRRGGILAALLLLIPLIAGTVFATATGMDISRSWSPAGEVTGAPAPASTNSQDLIEARRAAGEAGAQAGFLASGTGELTAGTQELVDAAAPLQEGVGAAAEGARQLHQGLIELQAGTGQMGTGATEIADGVASAVEQMTGLVILTQQIRVALDQADRDLAAMDRPEAEEVRGQLTNLKGELERVGLDVEMTDRLDELRSGTRDLANQLAVPGYGYHDGIYTATNGAAELAAGLGELEAGVGEAVAGFSALDEGASRLDAMAALNQEKTGAVQRALPAPQAPAAGVELTASGPGAQSASLPPMYAFLIATVVMLAGVALGWVTLRNRWLLAFILLGITALGGVVLFTVALGMGAAALAGAVAMLLLATMVSAVIARVLIQAFGVTGAVITTVIGWIAQVAVVGHVWNVTAMAEIGTVWQILAGLMPLHYPTFALTALGNGGTLTPVWVGAAVLGGLLLIGGVMLRRVAPAAVIEVASDDIPDREGVDGEATTSTP
;
A
#
# COMPACT_ATOMS: atom_id res chain seq x y z
N MET A 1 -45.39 60.20 14.53
CA MET A 1 -44.81 58.92 14.98
C MET A 1 -45.70 57.82 14.40
N SER A 2 -45.49 57.47 13.13
CA SER A 2 -46.32 56.50 12.42
C SER A 2 -45.53 55.20 12.30
N ALA A 3 -46.02 54.16 12.99
CA ALA A 3 -45.42 52.83 12.96
C ALA A 3 -45.62 52.21 11.58
N VAL A 4 -44.53 52.07 10.83
CA VAL A 4 -44.48 51.24 9.61
C VAL A 4 -44.46 49.79 10.08
N VAL A 5 -45.60 49.11 9.95
CA VAL A 5 -45.70 47.66 10.14
C VAL A 5 -44.98 46.99 8.96
N ALA A 6 -43.91 46.25 9.25
CA ALA A 6 -43.21 45.44 8.26
C ALA A 6 -44.12 44.27 7.83
N PRO A 7 -44.20 43.94 6.52
CA PRO A 7 -44.96 42.78 6.08
C PRO A 7 -44.24 41.50 6.53
N THR A 8 -44.94 40.66 7.29
CA THR A 8 -44.50 39.30 7.63
C THR A 8 -44.65 38.41 6.40
N GLU A 9 -43.54 38.10 5.72
CA GLU A 9 -43.52 37.11 4.65
C GLU A 9 -43.93 35.72 5.17
N THR A 10 -44.79 35.03 4.43
CA THR A 10 -45.26 33.68 4.76
C THR A 10 -44.12 32.63 4.68
N PRO A 11 -44.10 31.58 5.53
CA PRO A 11 -43.01 30.61 5.59
C PRO A 11 -42.77 29.78 4.30
N ALA A 12 -43.74 29.74 3.37
CA ALA A 12 -43.61 29.03 2.09
C ALA A 12 -42.65 29.71 1.10
N THR A 13 -42.58 31.05 1.08
CA THR A 13 -41.70 31.81 0.17
C THR A 13 -40.23 31.74 0.61
N ARG A 14 -39.96 31.75 1.93
CA ARG A 14 -38.61 31.58 2.49
C ARG A 14 -37.98 30.22 2.18
N ARG A 15 -38.75 29.13 2.25
CA ARG A 15 -38.25 27.78 1.91
C ARG A 15 -37.82 27.67 0.44
N GLY A 16 -38.56 28.33 -0.47
CA GLY A 16 -38.20 28.42 -1.88
C GLY A 16 -36.92 29.21 -2.13
N GLY A 17 -36.70 30.31 -1.41
CA GLY A 17 -35.49 31.13 -1.51
C GLY A 17 -34.22 30.38 -1.07
N ILE A 18 -34.30 29.59 0.01
CA ILE A 18 -33.17 28.80 0.53
C ILE A 18 -32.81 27.66 -0.43
N LEU A 19 -33.81 26.91 -0.93
CA LEU A 19 -33.58 25.85 -1.92
C LEU A 19 -33.00 26.39 -3.22
N ALA A 20 -33.43 27.59 -3.64
CA ALA A 20 -32.89 28.24 -4.82
C ALA A 20 -31.44 28.71 -4.59
N ALA A 21 -31.08 29.20 -3.39
CA ALA A 21 -29.70 29.59 -3.05
C ALA A 21 -28.71 28.42 -3.14
N LEU A 22 -29.15 27.19 -2.87
CA LEU A 22 -28.32 25.99 -3.04
C LEU A 22 -27.92 25.73 -4.51
N LEU A 23 -28.65 26.26 -5.50
CA LEU A 23 -28.28 26.11 -6.92
C LEU A 23 -26.97 26.83 -7.25
N LEU A 24 -26.57 27.85 -6.47
CA LEU A 24 -25.27 28.50 -6.61
C LEU A 24 -24.09 27.57 -6.26
N LEU A 25 -24.33 26.45 -5.57
CA LEU A 25 -23.29 25.45 -5.33
C LEU A 25 -22.95 24.63 -6.59
N ILE A 26 -23.85 24.56 -7.59
CA ILE A 26 -23.65 23.71 -8.77
C ILE A 26 -22.39 24.11 -9.57
N PRO A 27 -22.17 25.39 -9.94
CA PRO A 27 -20.96 25.78 -10.66
C PRO A 27 -19.69 25.55 -9.84
N LEU A 28 -19.76 25.72 -8.51
CA LEU A 28 -18.63 25.49 -7.61
C LEU A 28 -18.28 24.01 -7.54
N ILE A 29 -19.28 23.14 -7.34
CA ILE A 29 -19.09 21.67 -7.34
C ILE A 29 -18.60 21.19 -8.71
N ALA A 30 -19.16 21.69 -9.81
CA ALA A 30 -18.70 21.32 -11.15
C ALA A 30 -17.23 21.75 -11.36
N GLY A 31 -16.86 22.95 -10.92
CA GLY A 31 -15.49 23.44 -10.96
C GLY A 31 -14.52 22.61 -10.12
N THR A 32 -14.90 22.24 -8.89
CA THR A 32 -14.07 21.39 -8.03
C THR A 32 -13.93 19.97 -8.56
N VAL A 33 -15.02 19.37 -9.05
CA VAL A 33 -15.00 18.04 -9.67
C VAL A 33 -14.13 18.07 -10.93
N PHE A 34 -14.24 19.11 -11.76
CA PHE A 34 -13.38 19.25 -12.93
C PHE A 34 -11.91 19.39 -12.54
N ALA A 35 -11.59 20.24 -11.56
CA ALA A 35 -10.22 20.45 -11.09
C ALA A 35 -9.61 19.16 -10.51
N THR A 36 -10.38 18.43 -9.70
CA THR A 36 -9.94 17.15 -9.10
C THR A 36 -9.81 16.05 -10.15
N ALA A 37 -10.76 15.92 -11.08
CA ALA A 37 -10.72 14.91 -12.15
C ALA A 37 -9.60 15.15 -13.18
N THR A 38 -9.20 16.41 -13.38
CA THR A 38 -8.12 16.77 -14.32
C THR A 38 -6.75 16.86 -13.66
N GLY A 39 -6.64 16.59 -12.35
CA GLY A 39 -5.38 16.73 -11.61
C GLY A 39 -4.85 18.16 -11.61
N MET A 40 -5.77 19.14 -11.63
CA MET A 40 -5.44 20.55 -11.69
C MET A 40 -4.99 21.04 -10.31
N ASP A 41 -3.69 21.01 -10.09
CA ASP A 41 -3.07 21.51 -8.86
C ASP A 41 -2.85 23.04 -8.93
N ILE A 42 -2.86 23.69 -7.76
CA ILE A 42 -2.68 25.13 -7.59
C ILE A 42 -1.33 25.58 -8.14
N SER A 43 -0.30 24.72 -8.03
CA SER A 43 1.04 24.92 -8.60
C SER A 43 1.03 25.21 -10.11
N ARG A 44 0.05 24.70 -10.87
CA ARG A 44 -0.11 24.96 -12.31
C ARG A 44 -0.41 26.42 -12.66
N SER A 45 -0.77 27.24 -11.66
CA SER A 45 -0.94 28.68 -11.84
C SER A 45 0.38 29.46 -11.89
N TRP A 46 1.52 28.84 -11.54
CA TRP A 46 2.83 29.48 -11.68
C TRP A 46 3.92 28.57 -12.27
N SER A 47 3.69 27.26 -12.39
CA SER A 47 4.64 26.31 -12.97
C SER A 47 4.12 25.66 -14.26
N PRO A 48 4.93 25.58 -15.33
CA PRO A 48 4.61 24.87 -16.56
C PRO A 48 4.42 23.35 -16.39
N ALA A 49 3.95 22.69 -17.44
CA ALA A 49 3.81 21.23 -17.45
C ALA A 49 5.19 20.53 -17.47
N GLY A 50 5.59 19.94 -16.33
CA GLY A 50 6.79 19.07 -16.24
C GLY A 50 7.76 19.44 -15.12
N GLU A 51 7.67 20.65 -14.56
CA GLU A 51 8.47 21.09 -13.43
C GLU A 51 7.54 21.63 -12.34
N VAL A 52 7.53 21.04 -11.16
CA VAL A 52 6.80 21.59 -10.00
C VAL A 52 7.82 22.35 -9.16
N THR A 53 7.71 23.67 -9.14
CA THR A 53 8.63 24.57 -8.45
C THR A 53 7.91 25.37 -7.37
N GLY A 54 8.67 25.85 -6.38
CA GLY A 54 8.14 26.72 -5.34
C GLY A 54 7.56 28.02 -5.90
N ALA A 55 6.54 28.54 -5.22
CA ALA A 55 5.83 29.73 -5.67
C ALA A 55 6.77 30.94 -5.83
N PRO A 56 6.48 31.86 -6.79
CA PRO A 56 7.20 33.11 -6.91
C PRO A 56 7.08 33.95 -5.63
N ALA A 57 8.23 34.38 -5.08
CA ALA A 57 8.32 35.26 -3.92
C ALA A 57 8.99 36.58 -4.31
N PRO A 58 8.61 37.73 -3.70
CA PRO A 58 9.21 39.02 -4.00
C PRO A 58 10.74 38.99 -3.88
N ALA A 59 11.45 39.66 -4.80
CA ALA A 59 12.91 39.67 -4.88
C ALA A 59 13.55 39.98 -3.52
N SER A 60 14.09 38.95 -2.86
CA SER A 60 14.89 39.09 -1.65
C SER A 60 16.33 39.41 -2.02
N THR A 61 16.99 40.26 -1.23
CA THR A 61 18.36 40.75 -1.40
C THR A 61 19.45 39.65 -1.50
N ASN A 62 19.13 38.38 -1.17
CA ASN A 62 20.08 37.24 -1.13
C ASN A 62 19.80 36.19 -2.22
N SER A 63 19.83 36.59 -3.50
CA SER A 63 19.55 35.68 -4.61
C SER A 63 20.55 34.52 -4.76
N GLN A 64 21.81 34.70 -4.36
CA GLN A 64 22.85 33.67 -4.47
C GLN A 64 22.67 32.53 -3.47
N ASP A 65 22.43 32.82 -2.19
CA ASP A 65 22.23 31.81 -1.15
C ASP A 65 21.00 30.93 -1.45
N LEU A 66 19.97 31.51 -2.06
CA LEU A 66 18.77 30.78 -2.46
C LEU A 66 19.02 29.87 -3.68
N ILE A 67 19.85 30.31 -4.63
CA ILE A 67 20.27 29.46 -5.76
C ILE A 67 21.10 28.27 -5.23
N GLU A 68 21.99 28.51 -4.28
CA GLU A 68 22.78 27.45 -3.63
C GLU A 68 21.89 26.48 -2.86
N ALA A 69 20.99 26.98 -2.01
CA ALA A 69 20.05 26.16 -1.26
C ALA A 69 19.17 25.31 -2.17
N ARG A 70 18.74 25.85 -3.32
CA ARG A 70 18.01 25.11 -4.34
C ARG A 70 18.84 24.01 -4.98
N ARG A 71 20.09 24.30 -5.35
CA ARG A 71 20.97 23.29 -5.92
C ARG A 71 21.21 22.17 -4.92
N ALA A 72 21.55 22.52 -3.69
CA ALA A 72 21.74 21.58 -2.59
C ALA A 72 20.48 20.74 -2.32
N ALA A 73 19.30 21.35 -2.32
CA ALA A 73 18.03 20.63 -2.18
C ALA A 73 17.77 19.71 -3.37
N GLY A 74 18.06 20.16 -4.60
CA GLY A 74 18.00 19.38 -5.84
C GLY A 74 18.87 18.14 -5.78
N GLU A 75 20.14 18.32 -5.43
CA GLU A 75 21.11 17.24 -5.23
C GLU A 75 20.66 16.28 -4.13
N ALA A 76 20.23 16.80 -2.97
CA ALA A 76 19.70 15.98 -1.88
C ALA A 76 18.49 15.14 -2.32
N GLY A 77 17.60 15.69 -3.15
CA GLY A 77 16.43 14.95 -3.64
C GLY A 77 16.80 13.86 -4.64
N ALA A 78 17.79 14.11 -5.50
CA ALA A 78 18.34 13.08 -6.37
C ALA A 78 18.99 11.96 -5.56
N GLN A 79 19.80 12.30 -4.55
CA GLN A 79 20.42 11.31 -3.64
C GLN A 79 19.38 10.52 -2.85
N ALA A 80 18.33 11.17 -2.34
CA ALA A 80 17.24 10.49 -1.65
C ALA A 80 16.47 9.55 -2.59
N GLY A 81 16.28 9.92 -3.86
CA GLY A 81 15.69 9.05 -4.87
C GLY A 81 16.56 7.83 -5.18
N PHE A 82 17.88 7.98 -5.31
CA PHE A 82 18.79 6.85 -5.46
C PHE A 82 18.79 5.93 -4.23
N LEU A 83 18.75 6.51 -3.03
CA LEU A 83 18.66 5.75 -1.79
C LEU A 83 17.37 4.92 -1.76
N ALA A 84 16.21 5.52 -2.05
CA ALA A 84 14.93 4.82 -2.08
C ALA A 84 14.90 3.69 -3.13
N SER A 85 15.50 3.92 -4.31
CA SER A 85 15.62 2.86 -5.32
C SER A 85 16.50 1.71 -4.83
N GLY A 86 17.66 2.02 -4.23
CA GLY A 86 18.59 1.00 -3.74
C GLY A 86 18.04 0.21 -2.55
N THR A 87 17.26 0.84 -1.67
CA THR A 87 16.58 0.15 -0.56
C THR A 87 15.42 -0.70 -1.04
N GLY A 88 14.73 -0.28 -2.09
CA GLY A 88 13.71 -1.09 -2.77
C GLY A 88 14.31 -2.36 -3.38
N GLU A 89 15.45 -2.24 -4.08
CA GLU A 89 16.19 -3.40 -4.62
C GLU A 89 16.70 -4.33 -3.51
N LEU A 90 17.21 -3.77 -2.40
CA LEU A 90 17.65 -4.55 -1.24
C LEU A 90 16.47 -5.33 -0.62
N THR A 91 15.32 -4.70 -0.46
CA THR A 91 14.11 -5.33 0.08
C THR A 91 13.65 -6.46 -0.84
N ALA A 92 13.61 -6.22 -2.15
CA ALA A 92 13.26 -7.27 -3.12
C ALA A 92 14.22 -8.47 -3.07
N GLY A 93 15.54 -8.23 -3.01
CA GLY A 93 16.54 -9.30 -2.93
C GLY A 93 16.52 -10.07 -1.61
N THR A 94 16.19 -9.40 -0.49
CA THR A 94 16.07 -10.07 0.81
C THR A 94 14.79 -10.90 0.92
N GLN A 95 13.68 -10.43 0.33
CA GLN A 95 12.47 -11.23 0.18
C GLN A 95 12.72 -12.49 -0.68
N GLU A 96 13.42 -12.36 -1.81
CA GLU A 96 13.78 -13.50 -2.67
C GLU A 96 14.63 -14.53 -1.90
N LEU A 97 15.55 -14.07 -1.05
CA LEU A 97 16.36 -14.94 -0.20
C LEU A 97 15.51 -15.70 0.83
N VAL A 98 14.54 -15.04 1.47
CA VAL A 98 13.60 -15.68 2.41
C VAL A 98 12.75 -16.71 1.68
N ASP A 99 12.20 -16.36 0.52
CA ASP A 99 11.36 -17.25 -0.30
C ASP A 99 12.15 -18.48 -0.78
N ALA A 100 13.41 -18.31 -1.16
CA ALA A 100 14.30 -19.39 -1.58
C ALA A 100 14.77 -20.28 -0.42
N ALA A 101 14.80 -19.76 0.81
CA ALA A 101 15.21 -20.52 1.99
C ALA A 101 14.11 -21.44 2.53
N ALA A 102 12.82 -21.11 2.33
CA ALA A 102 11.69 -21.93 2.74
C ALA A 102 11.72 -23.38 2.20
N PRO A 103 11.91 -23.64 0.89
CA PRO A 103 11.98 -25.01 0.37
C PRO A 103 13.22 -25.76 0.85
N LEU A 104 14.32 -25.06 1.15
CA LEU A 104 15.50 -25.68 1.74
C LEU A 104 15.19 -26.19 3.15
N GLN A 105 14.51 -25.38 3.98
CA GLN A 105 14.08 -25.80 5.31
C GLN A 105 13.15 -27.01 5.27
N GLU A 106 12.17 -27.01 4.36
CA GLU A 106 11.26 -28.13 4.16
C GLU A 106 12.01 -29.40 3.71
N GLY A 107 12.91 -29.27 2.72
CA GLY A 107 13.67 -30.39 2.19
C GLY A 107 14.62 -31.02 3.23
N VAL A 108 15.28 -30.18 4.04
CA VAL A 108 16.14 -30.66 5.13
C VAL A 108 15.31 -31.32 6.23
N GLY A 109 14.17 -30.76 6.61
CA GLY A 109 13.26 -31.39 7.58
C GLY A 109 12.74 -32.76 7.09
N ALA A 110 12.38 -32.86 5.81
CA ALA A 110 11.98 -34.13 5.21
C ALA A 110 13.12 -35.16 5.20
N ALA A 111 14.36 -34.73 4.92
CA ALA A 111 15.53 -35.61 4.97
C ALA A 111 15.83 -36.08 6.40
N ALA A 112 15.75 -35.18 7.39
CA ALA A 112 15.97 -35.50 8.80
C ALA A 112 14.95 -36.53 9.29
N GLU A 113 13.66 -36.34 8.98
CA GLU A 113 12.62 -37.31 9.34
C GLU A 113 12.80 -38.65 8.62
N GLY A 114 13.17 -38.64 7.33
CA GLY A 114 13.48 -39.86 6.58
C GLY A 114 14.66 -40.64 7.18
N ALA A 115 15.72 -39.96 7.62
CA ALA A 115 16.84 -40.60 8.29
C ALA A 115 16.45 -41.18 9.65
N ARG A 116 15.58 -40.50 10.41
CA ARG A 116 15.01 -40.99 11.66
C ARG A 116 14.20 -42.27 11.45
N GLN A 117 13.39 -42.31 10.40
CA GLN A 117 12.63 -43.51 10.01
C GLN A 117 13.53 -44.66 9.57
N LEU A 118 14.57 -44.37 8.79
CA LEU A 118 15.58 -45.36 8.41
C LEU A 118 16.27 -45.96 9.64
N HIS A 119 16.71 -45.12 10.57
CA HIS A 119 17.34 -45.57 11.81
C HIS A 119 16.39 -46.46 12.64
N GLN A 120 15.13 -46.05 12.79
CA GLN A 120 14.12 -46.85 13.48
C GLN A 120 13.88 -48.21 12.81
N GLY A 121 13.76 -48.24 11.47
CA GLY A 121 13.61 -49.49 10.73
C GLY A 121 14.83 -50.41 10.84
N LEU A 122 16.04 -49.85 10.96
CA LEU A 122 17.26 -50.62 11.19
C LEU A 122 17.35 -51.17 12.61
N ILE A 123 16.86 -50.47 13.63
CA ILE A 123 16.70 -51.01 14.99
C ILE A 123 15.76 -52.23 14.97
N GLU A 124 14.63 -52.13 14.26
CA GLU A 124 13.69 -53.23 14.11
C GLU A 124 14.31 -54.42 13.37
N LEU A 125 15.06 -54.16 12.30
CA LEU A 125 15.80 -55.19 11.57
C LEU A 125 16.86 -55.84 12.46
N GLN A 126 17.61 -55.07 13.25
CA GLN A 126 18.61 -55.59 14.19
C GLN A 126 17.96 -56.49 15.26
N ALA A 127 16.80 -56.08 15.80
CA ALA A 127 16.05 -56.89 16.75
C ALA A 127 15.55 -58.20 16.11
N GLY A 128 15.02 -58.14 14.89
CA GLY A 128 14.61 -59.31 14.12
C GLY A 128 15.77 -60.26 13.79
N THR A 129 16.93 -59.71 13.44
CA THR A 129 18.17 -60.48 13.24
C THR A 129 18.59 -61.21 14.52
N GLY A 130 18.49 -60.56 15.69
CA GLY A 130 18.76 -61.21 16.97
C GLY A 130 17.83 -62.39 17.27
N GLN A 131 16.53 -62.24 16.95
CA GLN A 131 15.57 -63.34 17.04
C GLN A 131 15.89 -64.47 16.06
N MET A 132 16.23 -64.15 14.81
CA MET A 132 16.61 -65.14 13.80
C MET A 132 17.90 -65.85 14.17
N GLY A 133 18.88 -65.15 14.74
CA GLY A 133 20.11 -65.74 15.26
C GLY A 133 19.88 -66.69 16.43
N THR A 134 18.94 -66.36 17.31
CA THR A 134 18.50 -67.27 18.39
C THR A 134 17.91 -68.55 17.81
N GLY A 135 16.94 -68.45 16.89
CA GLY A 135 16.34 -69.62 16.25
C GLY A 135 17.32 -70.43 15.39
N ALA A 136 18.26 -69.77 14.70
CA ALA A 136 19.31 -70.44 13.95
C ALA A 136 20.26 -71.23 14.88
N THR A 137 20.55 -70.69 16.07
CA THR A 137 21.32 -71.39 17.10
C THR A 137 20.59 -72.63 17.59
N GLU A 138 19.28 -72.52 17.88
CA GLU A 138 18.44 -73.66 18.28
C GLU A 138 18.41 -74.76 17.19
N ILE A 139 18.29 -74.37 15.91
CA ILE A 139 18.35 -75.32 14.79
C ILE A 139 19.74 -75.97 14.71
N ALA A 140 20.82 -75.19 14.80
CA ALA A 140 22.19 -75.70 14.73
C ALA A 140 22.48 -76.70 15.87
N ASP A 141 22.03 -76.40 17.09
CA ASP A 141 22.16 -77.28 18.25
C ASP A 141 21.34 -78.57 18.08
N GLY A 142 20.10 -78.46 17.57
CA GLY A 142 19.24 -79.61 17.25
C GLY A 142 19.83 -80.52 16.17
N VAL A 143 20.35 -79.93 15.08
CA VAL A 143 21.06 -80.67 14.03
C VAL A 143 22.30 -81.34 14.60
N ALA A 144 23.13 -80.63 15.37
CA ALA A 144 24.32 -81.21 16.00
C ALA A 144 23.98 -82.42 16.87
N SER A 145 22.91 -82.34 17.67
CA SER A 145 22.41 -83.47 18.48
C SER A 145 21.94 -84.65 17.61
N ALA A 146 21.23 -84.39 16.51
CA ALA A 146 20.78 -85.44 15.60
C ALA A 146 21.97 -86.13 14.91
N VAL A 147 22.98 -85.37 14.47
CA VAL A 147 24.22 -85.92 13.90
C VAL A 147 24.96 -86.78 14.92
N GLU A 148 25.08 -86.33 16.16
CA GLU A 148 25.75 -87.08 17.23
C GLU A 148 25.04 -88.41 17.53
N GLN A 149 23.71 -88.39 17.63
CA GLN A 149 22.90 -89.60 17.80
C GLN A 149 23.08 -90.58 16.64
N MET A 150 23.12 -90.07 15.40
CA MET A 150 23.29 -90.92 14.24
C MET A 150 24.70 -91.50 14.13
N THR A 151 25.74 -90.72 14.44
CA THR A 151 27.11 -91.24 14.54
C THR A 151 27.20 -92.34 15.58
N GLY A 152 26.50 -92.19 16.72
CA GLY A 152 26.34 -93.26 17.72
C GLY A 152 25.70 -94.52 17.14
N LEU A 153 24.64 -94.39 16.34
CA LEU A 153 24.02 -95.52 15.62
C LEU A 153 24.96 -96.15 14.60
N VAL A 154 25.72 -95.37 13.83
CA VAL A 154 26.73 -95.88 12.89
C VAL A 154 27.76 -96.73 13.64
N ILE A 155 28.32 -96.21 14.74
CA ILE A 155 29.27 -96.95 15.59
C ILE A 155 28.65 -98.25 16.11
N LEU A 156 27.41 -98.21 16.58
CA LEU A 156 26.68 -99.40 17.04
C LEU A 156 26.48 -100.43 15.93
N THR A 157 26.05 -100.01 14.73
CA THR A 157 25.89 -100.90 13.58
C THR A 157 27.22 -101.54 13.17
N GLN A 158 28.33 -100.80 13.23
CA GLN A 158 29.66 -101.34 12.95
C GLN A 158 30.10 -102.36 14.01
N GLN A 159 29.83 -102.12 15.30
CA GLN A 159 30.09 -103.11 16.35
C GLN A 159 29.24 -104.37 16.18
N ILE A 160 27.96 -104.23 15.83
CA ILE A 160 27.07 -105.37 15.53
C ILE A 160 27.60 -106.15 14.33
N ARG A 161 28.03 -105.49 13.25
CA ARG A 161 28.65 -106.15 12.09
C ARG A 161 29.88 -106.97 12.47
N VAL A 162 30.80 -106.39 13.24
CA VAL A 162 32.00 -107.11 13.71
C VAL A 162 31.62 -108.31 14.59
N ALA A 163 30.62 -108.18 15.45
CA ALA A 163 30.11 -109.27 16.27
C ALA A 163 29.44 -110.38 15.43
N LEU A 164 28.64 -110.02 14.43
CA LEU A 164 28.03 -110.96 13.48
C LEU A 164 29.10 -111.69 12.66
N ASP A 165 30.14 -110.99 12.19
CA ASP A 165 31.27 -111.59 11.46
C ASP A 165 32.11 -112.53 12.34
N GLN A 166 32.21 -112.26 13.64
CA GLN A 166 32.84 -113.18 14.59
C GLN A 166 31.96 -114.41 14.82
N ALA A 167 30.65 -114.23 15.03
CA ALA A 167 29.71 -115.33 15.22
C ALA A 167 29.64 -116.26 14.00
N ASP A 168 29.64 -115.71 12.77
CA ASP A 168 29.69 -116.50 11.54
C ASP A 168 30.97 -117.35 11.46
N ARG A 169 32.13 -116.78 11.82
CA ARG A 169 33.41 -117.49 11.87
C ARG A 169 33.41 -118.60 12.92
N ASP A 170 32.88 -118.33 14.10
CA ASP A 170 32.81 -119.31 15.19
C ASP A 170 31.88 -120.49 14.82
N LEU A 171 30.73 -120.21 14.18
CA LEU A 171 29.82 -121.26 13.67
C LEU A 171 30.43 -122.08 12.54
N ALA A 172 31.18 -121.45 11.63
CA ALA A 172 31.87 -122.14 10.55
C ALA A 172 32.89 -123.19 11.05
N ALA A 173 33.44 -123.00 12.26
CA ALA A 173 34.40 -123.92 12.85
C ALA A 173 33.78 -125.16 13.53
N MET A 174 32.46 -125.22 13.72
CA MET A 174 31.80 -126.29 14.50
C MET A 174 31.43 -127.56 13.70
N ASP A 175 31.50 -127.54 12.36
CA ASP A 175 31.30 -128.68 11.44
C ASP A 175 30.05 -129.55 11.74
N ARG A 176 28.91 -128.89 12.01
CA ARG A 176 27.60 -129.53 12.28
C ARG A 176 26.52 -129.05 11.29
N PRO A 177 25.60 -129.94 10.87
CA PRO A 177 24.55 -129.59 9.90
C PRO A 177 23.59 -128.51 10.40
N GLU A 178 23.32 -128.42 11.71
CA GLU A 178 22.46 -127.37 12.28
C GLU A 178 23.10 -125.96 12.23
N ALA A 179 24.44 -125.88 12.12
CA ALA A 179 25.14 -124.60 12.05
C ALA A 179 24.97 -123.90 10.69
N GLU A 180 24.78 -124.65 9.60
CA GLU A 180 24.60 -124.08 8.26
C GLU A 180 23.31 -123.26 8.15
N GLU A 181 22.22 -123.70 8.78
CA GLU A 181 20.95 -122.98 8.80
C GLU A 181 21.08 -121.62 9.52
N VAL A 182 21.75 -121.60 10.68
CA VAL A 182 21.98 -120.37 11.46
C VAL A 182 22.88 -119.39 10.71
N ARG A 183 23.91 -119.88 10.01
CA ARG A 183 24.76 -119.04 9.15
C ARG A 183 23.98 -118.41 7.99
N GLY A 184 23.01 -119.12 7.42
CA GLY A 184 22.09 -118.57 6.43
C GLY A 184 21.26 -117.41 6.98
N GLN A 185 20.76 -117.55 8.22
CA GLN A 185 20.02 -116.48 8.92
C GLN A 185 20.92 -115.27 9.24
N LEU A 186 22.15 -115.49 9.70
CA LEU A 186 23.13 -114.41 9.95
C LEU A 186 23.51 -113.66 8.67
N THR A 187 23.65 -114.38 7.54
CA THR A 187 23.91 -113.78 6.23
C THR A 187 22.75 -112.89 5.79
N ASN A 188 21.50 -113.33 6.00
CA ASN A 188 20.33 -112.52 5.71
C ASN A 188 20.26 -111.27 6.59
N LEU A 189 20.52 -111.40 7.91
CA LEU A 189 20.56 -110.28 8.84
C LEU A 189 21.67 -109.28 8.50
N LYS A 190 22.85 -109.77 8.10
CA LYS A 190 23.94 -108.92 7.59
C LYS A 190 23.52 -108.14 6.35
N GLY A 191 22.86 -108.80 5.40
CA GLY A 191 22.30 -108.16 4.21
C GLY A 191 21.20 -107.13 4.52
N GLU A 192 20.38 -107.37 5.54
CA GLU A 192 19.41 -106.38 6.03
C GLU A 192 20.10 -105.17 6.67
N LEU A 193 21.14 -105.40 7.48
CA LEU A 193 21.93 -104.34 8.12
C LEU A 193 22.78 -103.55 7.09
N GLU A 194 23.15 -104.14 5.97
CA GLU A 194 23.76 -103.45 4.81
C GLU A 194 22.74 -102.58 4.07
N ARG A 195 21.49 -103.02 3.91
CA ARG A 195 20.41 -102.21 3.30
C ARG A 195 19.94 -101.05 4.19
N VAL A 196 19.96 -101.23 5.50
CA VAL A 196 19.76 -100.14 6.48
C VAL A 196 20.96 -99.20 6.54
N GLY A 197 22.08 -99.62 5.94
CA GLY A 197 23.38 -98.95 5.98
C GLY A 197 23.26 -97.44 5.86
N LEU A 198 23.45 -96.78 7.00
CA LEU A 198 23.80 -95.39 7.08
C LEU A 198 25.14 -95.24 6.34
N ASP A 199 25.07 -94.96 5.05
CA ASP A 199 26.24 -94.85 4.19
C ASP A 199 27.06 -93.61 4.55
N VAL A 200 28.37 -93.64 4.25
CA VAL A 200 29.31 -92.55 4.52
C VAL A 200 28.86 -91.25 3.85
N GLU A 201 28.19 -91.36 2.69
CA GLU A 201 27.62 -90.20 1.99
C GLU A 201 26.53 -89.48 2.81
N MET A 202 25.71 -90.21 3.59
CA MET A 202 24.69 -89.60 4.44
C MET A 202 25.34 -88.85 5.61
N THR A 203 26.40 -89.39 6.19
CA THR A 203 27.15 -88.71 7.26
C THR A 203 27.81 -87.43 6.77
N ASP A 204 28.39 -87.44 5.56
CA ASP A 204 29.01 -86.24 4.97
C ASP A 204 28.00 -85.11 4.76
N ARG A 205 26.80 -85.43 4.24
CA ARG A 205 25.71 -84.45 4.04
C ARG A 205 25.21 -83.84 5.35
N LEU A 206 25.29 -84.60 6.44
CA LEU A 206 24.83 -84.15 7.75
C LEU A 206 25.86 -83.33 8.48
N ASP A 207 27.14 -83.64 8.31
CA ASP A 207 28.22 -82.78 8.75
C ASP A 207 28.22 -81.46 7.96
N GLU A 208 27.92 -81.50 6.66
CA GLU A 208 27.69 -80.30 5.85
C GLU A 208 26.51 -79.48 6.41
N LEU A 209 25.35 -80.12 6.66
CA LEU A 209 24.18 -79.46 7.24
C LEU A 209 24.48 -78.87 8.64
N ARG A 210 25.19 -79.61 9.49
CA ARG A 210 25.63 -79.16 10.81
C ARG A 210 26.54 -77.95 10.69
N SER A 211 27.53 -77.99 9.79
CA SER A 211 28.46 -76.88 9.59
C SER A 211 27.76 -75.64 9.04
N GLY A 212 26.85 -75.81 8.07
CA GLY A 212 26.11 -74.71 7.45
C GLY A 212 25.12 -74.06 8.41
N THR A 213 24.40 -74.85 9.22
CA THR A 213 23.52 -74.31 10.26
C THR A 213 24.29 -73.60 11.37
N ARG A 214 25.46 -74.13 11.77
CA ARG A 214 26.35 -73.46 12.72
C ARG A 214 26.91 -72.15 12.17
N ASP A 215 27.32 -72.12 10.90
CA ASP A 215 27.81 -70.90 10.25
C ASP A 215 26.71 -69.85 10.15
N LEU A 216 25.50 -70.23 9.71
CA LEU A 216 24.34 -69.33 9.69
C LEU A 216 24.03 -68.77 11.09
N ALA A 217 24.00 -69.62 12.12
CA ALA A 217 23.80 -69.17 13.49
C ALA A 217 24.85 -68.15 13.91
N ASN A 218 26.12 -68.40 13.58
CA ASN A 218 27.21 -67.48 13.90
C ASN A 218 27.07 -66.14 13.14
N GLN A 219 26.78 -66.17 11.83
CA GLN A 219 26.57 -64.97 11.02
C GLN A 219 25.47 -64.06 11.56
N LEU A 220 24.44 -64.63 12.18
CA LEU A 220 23.28 -63.90 12.68
C LEU A 220 23.39 -63.47 14.14
N ALA A 221 24.05 -64.26 14.98
CA ALA A 221 24.00 -64.09 16.44
C ALA A 221 25.33 -63.62 17.05
N VAL A 222 26.47 -63.90 16.41
CA VAL A 222 27.78 -63.75 17.03
C VAL A 222 28.46 -62.47 16.53
N PRO A 223 28.86 -61.55 17.43
CA PRO A 223 29.68 -60.39 17.08
C PRO A 223 31.00 -60.79 16.43
N GLY A 224 31.45 -60.05 15.42
CA GLY A 224 32.65 -60.35 14.63
C GLY A 224 32.36 -61.10 13.33
N TYR A 225 31.11 -61.51 13.08
CA TYR A 225 30.67 -62.06 11.81
C TYR A 225 30.07 -60.96 10.92
N GLY A 226 30.29 -61.07 9.61
CA GLY A 226 30.04 -59.99 8.66
C GLY A 226 28.58 -59.53 8.57
N TYR A 227 27.61 -60.45 8.66
CA TYR A 227 26.20 -60.07 8.61
C TYR A 227 25.76 -59.33 9.88
N HIS A 228 26.05 -59.88 11.06
CA HIS A 228 25.77 -59.25 12.35
C HIS A 228 26.42 -57.87 12.43
N ASP A 229 27.74 -57.77 12.25
CA ASP A 229 28.47 -56.50 12.33
C ASP A 229 27.98 -55.49 11.28
N GLY A 230 27.58 -55.96 10.09
CA GLY A 230 27.03 -55.12 9.02
C GLY A 230 25.72 -54.44 9.42
N ILE A 231 24.80 -55.17 10.05
CA ILE A 231 23.54 -54.61 10.55
C ILE A 231 23.78 -53.61 11.68
N TYR A 232 24.67 -53.92 12.62
CA TYR A 232 25.03 -52.99 13.69
C TYR A 232 25.67 -51.71 13.14
N THR A 233 26.60 -51.85 12.19
CA THR A 233 27.25 -50.71 11.53
C THR A 233 26.25 -49.86 10.77
N ALA A 234 25.33 -50.47 10.02
CA ALA A 234 24.27 -49.74 9.32
C ALA A 234 23.35 -48.99 10.29
N THR A 235 22.96 -49.63 11.40
CA THR A 235 22.10 -49.03 12.42
C THR A 235 22.76 -47.81 13.07
N ASN A 236 24.04 -47.92 13.43
CA ASN A 236 24.82 -46.82 13.98
C ASN A 236 25.02 -45.69 12.97
N GLY A 237 25.37 -46.02 11.72
CA GLY A 237 25.52 -45.03 10.66
C GLY A 237 24.21 -44.27 10.36
N ALA A 238 23.07 -44.94 10.41
CA ALA A 238 21.77 -44.28 10.29
C ALA A 238 21.45 -43.39 11.51
N ALA A 239 21.91 -43.76 12.71
CA ALA A 239 21.78 -42.93 13.91
C ALA A 239 22.58 -41.62 13.76
N GLU A 240 23.84 -41.74 13.30
CA GLU A 240 24.71 -40.59 13.04
C GLU A 240 24.15 -39.69 11.94
N LEU A 241 23.62 -40.27 10.86
CA LEU A 241 22.96 -39.52 9.79
C LEU A 241 21.73 -38.76 10.30
N ALA A 242 20.88 -39.41 11.10
CA ALA A 242 19.70 -38.77 11.67
C ALA A 242 20.08 -37.63 12.62
N ALA A 243 21.12 -37.82 13.46
CA ALA A 243 21.62 -36.78 14.34
C ALA A 243 22.20 -35.59 13.55
N GLY A 244 23.05 -35.86 12.56
CA GLY A 244 23.65 -34.82 11.72
C GLY A 244 22.63 -34.04 10.90
N LEU A 245 21.58 -34.69 10.39
CA LEU A 245 20.49 -34.00 9.70
C LEU A 245 19.62 -33.19 10.66
N GLY A 246 19.44 -33.62 11.91
CA GLY A 246 18.79 -32.81 12.94
C GLY A 246 19.57 -31.55 13.29
N GLU A 247 20.91 -31.62 13.33
CA GLU A 247 21.76 -30.45 13.51
C GLU A 247 21.69 -29.50 12.30
N LEU A 248 21.70 -30.05 11.08
CA LEU A 248 21.53 -29.26 9.86
C LEU A 248 20.15 -28.58 9.81
N GLU A 249 19.08 -29.27 10.19
CA GLU A 249 17.72 -28.71 10.28
C GLU A 249 17.68 -27.51 11.22
N ALA A 250 18.29 -27.64 12.41
CA ALA A 250 18.37 -26.55 13.37
C ALA A 250 19.15 -25.36 12.81
N GLY A 251 20.32 -25.61 12.18
CA GLY A 251 21.14 -24.56 11.57
C GLY A 251 20.44 -23.84 10.41
N VAL A 252 19.70 -24.57 9.57
CA VAL A 252 18.89 -23.99 8.49
C VAL A 252 17.75 -23.16 9.09
N GLY A 253 17.10 -23.62 10.16
CA GLY A 253 16.09 -22.85 10.88
C GLY A 253 16.62 -21.51 11.41
N GLU A 254 17.82 -21.49 11.97
CA GLU A 254 18.49 -20.26 12.43
C GLU A 254 18.82 -19.33 11.25
N ALA A 255 19.30 -19.87 10.13
CA ALA A 255 19.59 -19.09 8.92
C ALA A 255 18.32 -18.42 8.35
N VAL A 256 17.20 -19.15 8.25
CA VAL A 256 15.91 -18.61 7.80
C VAL A 256 15.42 -17.48 8.70
N ALA A 257 15.55 -17.65 10.03
CA ALA A 257 15.21 -16.61 10.98
C ALA A 257 16.10 -15.36 10.79
N GLY A 258 17.39 -15.55 10.54
CA GLY A 258 18.33 -14.48 10.20
C GLY A 258 17.97 -13.74 8.92
N PHE A 259 17.58 -14.44 7.86
CA PHE A 259 17.12 -13.83 6.61
C PHE A 259 15.82 -13.04 6.80
N SER A 260 14.89 -13.55 7.59
CA SER A 260 13.64 -12.85 7.92
C SER A 260 13.90 -11.55 8.69
N ALA A 261 14.84 -11.57 9.65
CA ALA A 261 15.25 -10.37 10.37
C ALA A 261 15.95 -9.34 9.46
N LEU A 262 16.73 -9.82 8.47
CA LEU A 262 17.37 -8.97 7.48
C LEU A 262 16.35 -8.28 6.56
N ASP A 263 15.34 -9.02 6.09
CA ASP A 263 14.23 -8.48 5.29
C ASP A 263 13.44 -7.41 6.06
N GLU A 264 13.12 -7.66 7.33
CA GLU A 264 12.44 -6.66 8.17
C GLU A 264 13.30 -5.39 8.34
N GLY A 265 14.61 -5.56 8.50
CA GLY A 265 15.58 -4.47 8.55
C GLY A 265 15.62 -3.66 7.25
N ALA A 266 15.64 -4.34 6.09
CA ALA A 266 15.62 -3.73 4.76
C ALA A 266 14.32 -2.93 4.54
N SER A 267 13.17 -3.51 4.87
CA SER A 267 11.85 -2.86 4.80
C SER A 267 11.77 -1.58 5.64
N ARG A 268 12.34 -1.60 6.86
CA ARG A 268 12.40 -0.39 7.71
C ARG A 268 13.29 0.70 7.10
N LEU A 269 14.41 0.30 6.49
CA LEU A 269 15.32 1.22 5.83
C LEU A 269 14.67 1.84 4.58
N ASP A 270 13.93 1.06 3.81
CA ASP A 270 13.17 1.53 2.66
C ASP A 270 12.10 2.56 3.06
N ALA A 271 11.33 2.28 4.11
CA ALA A 271 10.37 3.23 4.64
C ALA A 271 11.02 4.56 5.07
N MET A 272 12.20 4.51 5.68
CA MET A 272 12.97 5.71 6.04
C MET A 272 13.49 6.46 4.81
N ALA A 273 13.94 5.75 3.77
CA ALA A 273 14.40 6.34 2.52
C ALA A 273 13.26 7.05 1.78
N ALA A 274 12.09 6.42 1.70
CA ALA A 274 10.87 7.01 1.14
C ALA A 274 10.47 8.29 1.90
N LEU A 275 10.48 8.27 3.24
CA LEU A 275 10.20 9.45 4.06
C LEU A 275 11.23 10.57 3.82
N ASN A 276 12.50 10.23 3.64
CA ASN A 276 13.54 11.21 3.35
C ASN A 276 13.37 11.84 1.96
N GLN A 277 12.98 11.03 0.96
CA GLN A 277 12.65 11.49 -0.37
C GLN A 277 11.45 12.47 -0.35
N GLU A 278 10.39 12.13 0.38
CA GLU A 278 9.22 12.99 0.56
C GLU A 278 9.60 14.33 1.20
N LYS A 279 10.31 14.30 2.33
CA LYS A 279 10.74 15.51 3.04
C LYS A 279 11.67 16.38 2.19
N THR A 280 12.57 15.78 1.43
CA THR A 280 13.48 16.53 0.56
C THR A 280 12.73 17.17 -0.61
N GLY A 281 11.74 16.47 -1.18
CA GLY A 281 10.83 17.04 -2.17
C GLY A 281 10.01 18.22 -1.60
N ALA A 282 9.59 18.13 -0.33
CA ALA A 282 8.94 19.24 0.34
C ALA A 282 9.86 20.46 0.52
N VAL A 283 11.13 20.26 0.89
CA VAL A 283 12.12 21.35 0.97
C VAL A 283 12.35 21.99 -0.41
N GLN A 284 12.48 21.19 -1.48
CA GLN A 284 12.63 21.71 -2.84
C GLN A 284 11.44 22.58 -3.26
N ARG A 285 10.21 22.16 -2.92
CA ARG A 285 8.99 22.93 -3.19
C ARG A 285 8.87 24.19 -2.33
N ALA A 286 9.36 24.17 -1.09
CA ALA A 286 9.33 25.33 -0.22
C ALA A 286 10.31 26.43 -0.65
N LEU A 287 11.35 26.09 -1.44
CA LEU A 287 12.33 27.06 -1.91
C LEU A 287 11.78 27.91 -3.08
N PRO A 288 11.75 29.25 -2.96
CA PRO A 288 11.21 30.13 -3.99
C PRO A 288 11.90 29.97 -5.34
N ALA A 289 11.14 30.07 -6.43
CA ALA A 289 11.68 30.15 -7.79
C ALA A 289 12.62 31.36 -7.96
N PRO A 290 13.82 31.20 -8.57
CA PRO A 290 14.66 32.32 -8.95
C PRO A 290 13.84 33.17 -9.92
N GLN A 291 13.50 34.36 -9.47
CA GLN A 291 13.12 35.43 -10.37
C GLN A 291 14.38 35.78 -11.13
N ALA A 292 14.37 35.64 -12.46
CA ALA A 292 15.50 36.02 -13.29
C ALA A 292 15.95 37.45 -12.89
N PRO A 293 17.12 37.62 -12.25
CA PRO A 293 17.64 38.95 -12.04
C PRO A 293 17.97 39.49 -13.44
N ALA A 294 17.65 40.75 -13.69
CA ALA A 294 18.22 41.44 -14.83
C ALA A 294 19.75 41.29 -14.75
N ALA A 295 20.32 40.38 -15.53
CA ALA A 295 21.74 40.29 -15.70
C ALA A 295 22.17 41.60 -16.35
N GLY A 296 23.01 42.36 -15.66
CA GLY A 296 23.43 43.68 -16.09
C GLY A 296 23.94 43.67 -17.53
N VAL A 297 23.29 44.47 -18.37
CA VAL A 297 23.86 45.01 -19.60
C VAL A 297 23.42 46.47 -19.66
N GLU A 298 24.39 47.31 -20.00
CA GLU A 298 24.30 48.76 -20.14
C GLU A 298 23.00 49.25 -20.79
N LEU A 299 22.60 50.46 -20.36
CA LEU A 299 21.59 51.27 -21.03
C LEU A 299 21.90 51.40 -22.53
N THR A 300 21.29 50.56 -23.35
CA THR A 300 21.02 50.90 -24.75
C THR A 300 19.55 50.63 -25.02
N ALA A 301 18.81 51.71 -25.12
CA ALA A 301 17.42 51.70 -25.54
C ALA A 301 17.31 51.09 -26.94
N SER A 302 16.51 50.02 -27.08
CA SER A 302 15.51 49.82 -28.15
C SER A 302 14.98 48.38 -28.14
N GLY A 303 13.78 48.19 -27.57
CA GLY A 303 12.98 46.96 -27.65
C GLY A 303 12.05 46.82 -26.43
N PRO A 304 10.70 46.81 -26.58
CA PRO A 304 9.81 46.76 -25.43
C PRO A 304 9.92 45.40 -24.71
N GLY A 305 10.44 45.49 -23.49
CA GLY A 305 10.64 44.47 -22.46
C GLY A 305 9.72 43.26 -22.45
N ALA A 306 10.34 42.08 -22.48
CA ALA A 306 9.82 40.91 -21.79
C ALA A 306 10.39 40.92 -20.36
N GLN A 307 9.87 41.82 -19.52
CA GLN A 307 9.96 41.65 -18.07
C GLN A 307 9.13 40.41 -17.75
N SER A 308 9.72 39.34 -17.22
CA SER A 308 8.95 38.18 -16.78
C SER A 308 8.08 38.62 -15.61
N ALA A 309 6.79 38.83 -15.88
CA ALA A 309 5.79 39.15 -14.87
C ALA A 309 5.81 38.07 -13.79
N SER A 310 5.93 38.48 -12.53
CA SER A 310 5.70 37.57 -11.41
C SER A 310 4.75 38.22 -10.43
N LEU A 311 3.63 37.55 -10.18
CA LEU A 311 2.62 37.94 -9.22
C LEU A 311 2.63 36.90 -8.08
N PRO A 312 3.24 37.21 -6.92
CA PRO A 312 3.15 36.36 -5.75
C PRO A 312 1.69 35.95 -5.48
N PRO A 313 1.39 34.66 -5.27
CA PRO A 313 0.01 34.20 -5.13
C PRO A 313 -0.77 34.88 -4.01
N MET A 314 -0.08 35.24 -2.91
CA MET A 314 -0.69 35.97 -1.81
C MET A 314 -1.14 37.38 -2.20
N TYR A 315 -0.47 38.03 -3.15
CA TYR A 315 -0.93 39.32 -3.67
C TYR A 315 -2.17 39.16 -4.55
N ALA A 316 -2.21 38.15 -5.42
CA ALA A 316 -3.41 37.82 -6.19
C ALA A 316 -4.62 37.54 -5.28
N PHE A 317 -4.39 36.79 -4.19
CA PHE A 317 -5.39 36.51 -3.17
C PHE A 317 -5.90 37.78 -2.49
N LEU A 318 -5.01 38.65 -2.01
CA LEU A 318 -5.38 39.89 -1.34
C LEU A 318 -6.15 40.84 -2.26
N ILE A 319 -5.72 40.99 -3.52
CA ILE A 319 -6.41 41.81 -4.53
C ILE A 319 -7.82 41.26 -4.78
N ALA A 320 -7.95 39.97 -5.05
CA ALA A 320 -9.25 39.34 -5.27
C ALA A 320 -10.16 39.48 -4.05
N THR A 321 -9.60 39.35 -2.84
CA THR A 321 -10.33 39.50 -1.57
C THR A 321 -10.90 40.91 -1.42
N VAL A 322 -10.09 41.95 -1.61
CA VAL A 322 -10.55 43.34 -1.49
C VAL A 322 -11.62 43.66 -2.53
N VAL A 323 -11.41 43.24 -3.79
CA VAL A 323 -12.34 43.50 -4.90
C VAL A 323 -13.68 42.79 -4.68
N MET A 324 -13.67 41.51 -4.27
CA MET A 324 -14.89 40.77 -3.97
C MET A 324 -15.61 41.34 -2.75
N LEU A 325 -14.90 41.79 -1.72
CA LEU A 325 -15.50 42.44 -0.54
C LEU A 325 -16.21 43.74 -0.92
N ALA A 326 -15.61 44.54 -1.79
CA ALA A 326 -16.27 45.73 -2.34
C ALA A 326 -17.51 45.36 -3.20
N GLY A 327 -17.46 44.24 -3.93
CA GLY A 327 -18.62 43.69 -4.63
C GLY A 327 -19.78 43.30 -3.70
N VAL A 328 -19.49 42.73 -2.52
CA VAL A 328 -20.51 42.45 -1.49
C VAL A 328 -21.20 43.73 -1.06
N ALA A 329 -20.43 44.77 -0.73
CA ALA A 329 -20.96 46.06 -0.31
C ALA A 329 -21.86 46.67 -1.39
N LEU A 330 -21.48 46.57 -2.66
CA LEU A 330 -22.31 47.01 -3.80
C LEU A 330 -23.63 46.22 -3.90
N GLY A 331 -23.62 44.93 -3.55
CA GLY A 331 -24.81 44.08 -3.53
C GLY A 331 -25.86 44.55 -2.51
N TRP A 332 -25.45 45.13 -1.38
CA TRP A 332 -26.34 45.67 -0.35
C TRP A 332 -26.93 47.04 -0.70
N VAL A 333 -26.31 47.77 -1.61
CA VAL A 333 -26.76 49.11 -2.00
C VAL A 333 -27.95 49.03 -2.97
N THR A 334 -29.07 49.66 -2.58
CA THR A 334 -30.30 49.78 -3.39
C THR A 334 -30.43 51.19 -3.97
N LEU A 335 -29.69 51.45 -5.05
CA LEU A 335 -29.77 52.72 -5.79
C LEU A 335 -30.80 52.66 -6.92
N ARG A 336 -31.61 53.71 -7.05
CA ARG A 336 -32.58 53.86 -8.16
C ARG A 336 -31.90 54.08 -9.52
N ASN A 337 -30.68 54.63 -9.52
CA ASN A 337 -29.93 54.91 -10.75
C ASN A 337 -29.00 53.74 -11.13
N ARG A 338 -29.40 52.98 -12.16
CA ARG A 338 -28.61 51.85 -12.69
C ARG A 338 -27.26 52.27 -13.29
N TRP A 339 -27.15 53.50 -13.82
CA TRP A 339 -25.89 54.02 -14.35
C TRP A 339 -24.86 54.28 -13.25
N LEU A 340 -25.31 54.77 -12.10
CA LEU A 340 -24.43 55.02 -10.96
C LEU A 340 -23.92 53.71 -10.35
N LEU A 341 -24.75 52.66 -10.30
CA LEU A 341 -24.31 51.31 -9.92
C LEU A 341 -23.27 50.74 -10.88
N ALA A 342 -23.46 50.90 -12.19
CA ALA A 342 -22.49 50.47 -13.19
C ALA A 342 -21.16 51.24 -13.07
N PHE A 343 -21.22 52.54 -12.77
CA PHE A 343 -20.03 53.36 -12.53
C PHE A 343 -19.25 52.92 -11.28
N ILE A 344 -19.93 52.66 -10.15
CA ILE A 344 -19.28 52.16 -8.93
C ILE A 344 -18.65 50.79 -9.17
N LEU A 345 -19.35 49.89 -9.87
CA LEU A 345 -18.82 48.57 -10.24
C LEU A 345 -17.51 48.70 -11.01
N LEU A 346 -17.51 49.51 -12.08
CA LEU A 346 -16.31 49.76 -12.88
C LEU A 346 -15.20 50.43 -12.06
N GLY A 347 -15.55 51.33 -11.13
CA GLY A 347 -14.61 51.97 -10.23
C GLY A 347 -13.90 50.98 -9.28
N ILE A 348 -14.64 50.05 -8.68
CA ILE A 348 -14.07 48.98 -7.83
C ILE A 348 -13.11 48.12 -8.62
N THR A 349 -13.53 47.67 -9.81
CA THR A 349 -12.69 46.85 -10.68
C THR A 349 -11.46 47.61 -11.16
N ALA A 350 -11.60 48.88 -11.52
CA ALA A 350 -10.47 49.73 -11.93
C ALA A 350 -9.48 49.91 -10.78
N LEU A 351 -9.94 50.11 -9.54
CA LEU A 351 -9.06 50.19 -8.38
C LEU A 351 -8.28 48.89 -8.16
N GLY A 352 -8.95 47.74 -8.25
CA GLY A 352 -8.30 46.42 -8.21
C GLY A 352 -7.28 46.23 -9.33
N GLY A 353 -7.60 46.68 -10.54
CA GLY A 353 -6.70 46.68 -11.69
C GLY A 353 -5.47 47.59 -11.51
N VAL A 354 -5.64 48.75 -10.86
CA VAL A 354 -4.53 49.66 -10.51
C VAL A 354 -3.61 49.00 -9.48
N VAL A 355 -4.16 48.40 -8.42
CA VAL A 355 -3.36 47.67 -7.42
C VAL A 355 -2.65 46.47 -8.05
N LEU A 356 -3.30 45.78 -8.97
CA LEU A 356 -2.67 44.70 -9.73
C LEU A 356 -1.51 45.22 -10.59
N PHE A 357 -1.72 46.33 -11.29
CA PHE A 357 -0.69 46.94 -12.14
C PHE A 357 0.54 47.39 -11.34
N THR A 358 0.36 47.90 -10.12
CA THR A 358 1.50 48.32 -9.27
C THR A 358 2.30 47.14 -8.74
N VAL A 359 1.65 46.00 -8.49
CA VAL A 359 2.28 44.82 -7.89
C VAL A 359 2.81 43.83 -8.94
N ALA A 360 2.21 43.79 -10.12
CA ALA A 360 2.55 42.88 -11.22
C ALA A 360 3.30 43.62 -12.34
N LEU A 361 4.39 44.30 -11.99
CA LEU A 361 5.26 44.96 -12.96
C LEU A 361 5.77 43.93 -13.98
N GLY A 362 5.52 44.19 -15.26
CA GLY A 362 5.92 43.32 -16.37
C GLY A 362 4.79 42.48 -16.98
N MET A 363 3.56 42.51 -16.45
CA MET A 363 2.42 41.85 -17.11
C MET A 363 2.17 42.43 -18.51
N GLY A 364 2.08 41.54 -19.51
CA GLY A 364 1.69 41.93 -20.86
C GLY A 364 0.27 42.51 -20.92
N ALA A 365 0.00 43.39 -21.87
CA ALA A 365 -1.30 44.08 -21.99
C ALA A 365 -2.50 43.11 -22.05
N ALA A 366 -2.34 41.96 -22.73
CA ALA A 366 -3.36 40.93 -22.80
C ALA A 366 -3.62 40.23 -21.45
N ALA A 367 -2.57 39.94 -20.68
CA ALA A 367 -2.67 39.35 -19.35
C ALA A 367 -3.35 40.31 -18.37
N LEU A 368 -2.99 41.61 -18.43
CA LEU A 368 -3.62 42.65 -17.63
C LEU A 368 -5.10 42.81 -17.98
N ALA A 369 -5.44 42.86 -19.27
CA ALA A 369 -6.83 42.91 -19.71
C ALA A 369 -7.63 41.69 -19.24
N GLY A 370 -7.06 40.48 -19.35
CA GLY A 370 -7.65 39.25 -18.84
C GLY A 370 -7.87 39.28 -17.33
N ALA A 371 -6.90 39.79 -16.57
CA ALA A 371 -6.99 39.85 -15.12
C ALA A 371 -8.03 40.88 -14.65
N VAL A 372 -8.09 42.04 -15.31
CA VAL A 372 -9.13 43.06 -15.07
C VAL A 372 -10.52 42.50 -15.41
N ALA A 373 -10.66 41.76 -16.51
CA ALA A 373 -11.92 41.09 -16.86
C ALA A 373 -12.32 40.04 -15.81
N MET A 374 -11.36 39.30 -15.27
CA MET A 374 -11.60 38.34 -14.18
C MET A 374 -12.03 39.05 -12.88
N LEU A 375 -11.39 40.15 -12.53
CA LEU A 375 -11.78 40.99 -11.39
C LEU A 375 -13.19 41.57 -11.56
N LEU A 376 -13.56 41.98 -12.77
CA LEU A 376 -14.91 42.43 -13.09
C LEU A 376 -15.94 41.31 -12.81
N LEU A 377 -15.69 40.11 -13.35
CA LEU A 377 -16.54 38.94 -13.12
C LEU A 377 -16.67 38.63 -11.63
N ALA A 378 -15.56 38.62 -10.89
CA ALA A 378 -15.54 38.37 -9.45
C ALA A 378 -16.36 39.42 -8.68
N THR A 379 -16.24 40.70 -9.05
CA THR A 379 -17.00 41.80 -8.43
C THR A 379 -18.50 41.61 -8.67
N MET A 380 -18.89 41.30 -9.91
CA MET A 380 -20.29 41.09 -10.27
C MET A 380 -20.89 39.86 -9.57
N VAL A 381 -20.16 38.74 -9.54
CA VAL A 381 -20.57 37.51 -8.85
C VAL A 381 -20.78 37.79 -7.36
N SER A 382 -19.86 38.49 -6.73
CA SER A 382 -19.98 38.87 -5.31
C SER A 382 -21.24 39.71 -5.03
N ALA A 383 -21.52 40.70 -5.89
CA ALA A 383 -22.73 41.52 -5.78
C ALA A 383 -24.02 40.71 -6.00
N VAL A 384 -24.02 39.75 -6.94
CA VAL A 384 -25.15 38.86 -7.20
C VAL A 384 -25.40 37.92 -6.02
N ILE A 385 -24.35 37.28 -5.49
CA ILE A 385 -24.45 36.41 -4.31
C ILE A 385 -25.03 37.18 -3.12
N ALA A 386 -24.52 38.38 -2.84
CA ALA A 386 -25.02 39.22 -1.76
C ALA A 386 -26.52 39.54 -1.91
N ARG A 387 -26.99 39.81 -3.14
CA ARG A 387 -28.42 40.04 -3.41
C ARG A 387 -29.28 38.78 -3.30
N VAL A 388 -28.79 37.65 -3.78
CA VAL A 388 -29.48 36.36 -3.65
C VAL A 388 -29.63 35.98 -2.17
N LEU A 389 -28.60 36.23 -1.34
CA LEU A 389 -28.68 36.00 0.10
C LEU A 389 -29.70 36.92 0.78
N ILE A 390 -29.78 38.20 0.40
CA ILE A 390 -30.82 39.12 0.89
C ILE A 390 -32.22 38.57 0.56
N GLN A 391 -32.43 38.05 -0.64
CA GLN A 391 -33.71 37.45 -1.02
C GLN A 391 -34.02 36.17 -0.24
N ALA A 392 -33.02 35.33 0.04
CA ALA A 392 -33.23 34.06 0.72
C ALA A 392 -33.43 34.19 2.23
N PHE A 393 -32.68 35.09 2.89
CA PHE A 393 -32.59 35.17 4.35
C PHE A 393 -33.10 36.50 4.94
N GLY A 394 -33.48 37.47 4.10
CA GLY A 394 -33.73 38.85 4.50
C GLY A 394 -32.44 39.61 4.82
N VAL A 395 -32.53 40.92 5.02
CA VAL A 395 -31.35 41.81 5.17
C VAL A 395 -30.44 41.36 6.33
N THR A 396 -30.99 41.18 7.53
CA THR A 396 -30.19 40.80 8.72
C THR A 396 -29.53 39.44 8.58
N GLY A 397 -30.28 38.43 8.11
CA GLY A 397 -29.75 37.08 7.90
C GLY A 397 -28.70 37.02 6.80
N ALA A 398 -28.89 37.80 5.73
CA ALA A 398 -27.92 37.91 4.64
C ALA A 398 -26.62 38.57 5.09
N VAL A 399 -26.67 39.64 5.88
CA VAL A 399 -25.46 40.28 6.42
C VAL A 399 -24.66 39.30 7.27
N ILE A 400 -25.30 38.61 8.23
CA ILE A 400 -24.63 37.62 9.09
C ILE A 400 -24.02 36.49 8.25
N THR A 401 -24.80 35.90 7.36
CA THR A 401 -24.34 34.77 6.52
C THR A 401 -23.21 35.18 5.59
N THR A 402 -23.28 36.38 5.02
CA THR A 402 -22.24 36.90 4.13
C THR A 402 -20.96 37.17 4.90
N VAL A 403 -21.02 37.78 6.10
CA VAL A 403 -19.83 38.04 6.92
C VAL A 403 -19.16 36.73 7.36
N ILE A 404 -19.93 35.77 7.87
CA ILE A 404 -19.40 34.46 8.29
C ILE A 404 -18.81 33.71 7.09
N GLY A 405 -19.54 33.66 5.98
CA GLY A 405 -19.08 33.03 4.74
C GLY A 405 -17.81 33.68 4.21
N TRP A 406 -17.67 34.99 4.35
CA TRP A 406 -16.48 35.70 3.93
C TRP A 406 -15.27 35.38 4.82
N ILE A 407 -15.44 35.40 6.14
CA ILE A 407 -14.36 35.01 7.07
C ILE A 407 -13.90 33.57 6.78
N ALA A 408 -14.85 32.64 6.63
CA ALA A 408 -14.54 31.24 6.32
C ALA A 408 -13.80 31.10 4.98
N GLN A 409 -14.25 31.79 3.94
CA GLN A 409 -13.63 31.74 2.63
C GLN A 409 -12.21 32.34 2.62
N VAL A 410 -11.98 33.49 3.25
CA VAL A 410 -10.63 34.09 3.39
C VAL A 410 -9.72 33.13 4.16
N ALA A 411 -10.21 32.53 5.25
CA ALA A 411 -9.43 31.60 6.05
C ALA A 411 -9.03 30.34 5.28
N VAL A 412 -10.00 29.69 4.61
CA VAL A 412 -9.76 28.46 3.84
C VAL A 412 -8.85 28.74 2.65
N VAL A 413 -9.21 29.71 1.80
CA VAL A 413 -8.44 30.02 0.58
C VAL A 413 -7.05 30.54 0.96
N GLY A 414 -6.95 31.44 1.94
CA GLY A 414 -5.66 31.95 2.41
C GLY A 414 -4.76 30.85 2.98
N HIS A 415 -5.31 29.93 3.78
CA HIS A 415 -4.55 28.78 4.30
C HIS A 415 -4.06 27.87 3.17
N VAL A 416 -4.96 27.50 2.25
CA VAL A 416 -4.61 26.62 1.12
C VAL A 416 -3.52 27.23 0.27
N TRP A 417 -3.66 28.49 -0.15
CA TRP A 417 -2.67 29.15 -1.00
C TRP A 417 -1.32 29.36 -0.30
N ASN A 418 -1.32 29.64 1.00
CA ASN A 418 -0.10 29.74 1.79
C ASN A 418 0.62 28.38 1.94
N VAL A 419 -0.13 27.30 2.18
CA VAL A 419 0.45 25.96 2.32
C VAL A 419 0.90 25.41 0.97
N THR A 420 0.13 25.57 -0.11
CA THR A 420 0.52 25.09 -1.45
C THR A 420 1.73 25.79 -2.03
N ALA A 421 2.04 26.99 -1.54
CA ALA A 421 3.29 27.66 -1.87
C ALA A 421 4.52 26.97 -1.25
N MET A 422 4.33 26.11 -0.24
CA MET A 422 5.40 25.51 0.56
C MET A 422 5.39 23.97 0.55
N ALA A 423 4.23 23.33 0.43
CA ALA A 423 4.03 21.90 0.56
C ALA A 423 2.80 21.43 -0.24
N GLU A 424 2.74 20.13 -0.53
CA GLU A 424 1.51 19.53 -1.04
C GLU A 424 0.42 19.57 0.04
N ILE A 425 -0.80 19.88 -0.38
CA ILE A 425 -1.95 19.97 0.51
C ILE A 425 -2.89 18.80 0.26
N GLY A 426 -3.41 18.21 1.32
CA GLY A 426 -4.34 17.07 1.23
C GLY A 426 -5.60 17.41 0.43
N THR A 427 -6.16 16.41 -0.25
CA THR A 427 -7.30 16.53 -1.18
C THR A 427 -8.51 17.22 -0.55
N VAL A 428 -8.77 17.01 0.74
CA VAL A 428 -9.90 17.64 1.45
C VAL A 428 -9.78 19.17 1.44
N TRP A 429 -8.60 19.71 1.69
CA TRP A 429 -8.37 21.16 1.67
C TRP A 429 -8.48 21.73 0.25
N GLN A 430 -8.02 20.98 -0.77
CA GLN A 430 -8.21 21.38 -2.17
C GLN A 430 -9.70 21.46 -2.54
N ILE A 431 -10.50 20.47 -2.13
CA ILE A 431 -11.95 20.46 -2.35
C ILE A 431 -12.61 21.64 -1.62
N LEU A 432 -12.28 21.87 -0.35
CA LEU A 432 -12.83 22.97 0.43
C LEU A 432 -12.49 24.33 -0.19
N ALA A 433 -11.25 24.53 -0.66
CA ALA A 433 -10.86 25.75 -1.36
C ALA A 433 -11.61 25.91 -2.69
N GLY A 434 -11.73 24.84 -3.48
CA GLY A 434 -12.46 24.90 -4.74
C GLY A 434 -13.95 25.22 -4.55
N LEU A 435 -14.57 24.85 -3.44
CA LEU A 435 -15.97 25.20 -3.15
C LEU A 435 -16.15 26.69 -2.79
N MET A 436 -15.06 27.44 -2.64
CA MET A 436 -15.11 28.85 -2.29
C MET A 436 -15.03 29.74 -3.54
N PRO A 437 -16.02 30.61 -3.80
CA PRO A 437 -15.96 31.58 -4.89
C PRO A 437 -14.65 32.40 -5.02
N LEU A 438 -13.96 32.73 -3.92
CA LEU A 438 -12.70 33.48 -3.95
C LEU A 438 -11.55 32.69 -4.59
N HIS A 439 -11.57 31.36 -4.54
CA HIS A 439 -10.47 30.54 -5.07
C HIS A 439 -10.25 30.78 -6.56
N TYR A 440 -11.31 30.87 -7.35
CA TYR A 440 -11.26 31.00 -8.80
C TYR A 440 -10.62 32.30 -9.32
N PRO A 441 -10.99 33.51 -8.84
CA PRO A 441 -10.29 34.72 -9.24
C PRO A 441 -8.84 34.70 -8.76
N THR A 442 -8.53 34.23 -7.55
CA THR A 442 -7.13 34.09 -7.09
C THR A 442 -6.34 33.18 -8.04
N PHE A 443 -6.91 32.04 -8.42
CA PHE A 443 -6.28 31.06 -9.30
C PHE A 443 -5.99 31.62 -10.70
N ALA A 444 -6.98 32.29 -11.28
CA ALA A 444 -6.85 32.92 -12.58
C ALA A 444 -5.89 34.12 -12.58
N LEU A 445 -5.91 34.97 -11.54
CA LEU A 445 -5.00 36.10 -11.42
C LEU A 445 -3.55 35.61 -11.30
N THR A 446 -3.29 34.60 -10.46
CA THR A 446 -1.95 34.02 -10.34
C THR A 446 -1.48 33.42 -11.68
N ALA A 447 -2.35 32.69 -12.39
CA ALA A 447 -2.04 32.14 -13.71
C ALA A 447 -1.67 33.22 -14.74
N LEU A 448 -2.47 34.28 -14.82
CA LEU A 448 -2.24 35.40 -15.73
C LEU A 448 -0.98 36.20 -15.36
N GLY A 449 -0.71 36.34 -14.06
CA GLY A 449 0.40 37.11 -13.54
C GLY A 449 1.76 36.42 -13.61
N ASN A 450 1.80 35.09 -13.78
CA ASN A 450 3.05 34.30 -13.76
C ASN A 450 3.30 33.48 -15.04
N GLY A 451 2.48 33.64 -16.09
CA GLY A 451 2.63 32.84 -17.31
C GLY A 451 2.33 31.35 -17.11
N GLY A 452 1.46 31.03 -16.14
CA GLY A 452 0.97 29.68 -15.94
C GLY A 452 0.10 29.19 -17.10
N THR A 453 -0.42 27.97 -17.00
CA THR A 453 -1.34 27.45 -18.03
C THR A 453 -2.60 28.31 -18.13
N LEU A 454 -3.25 28.35 -19.29
CA LEU A 454 -4.52 29.08 -19.47
C LEU A 454 -5.73 28.35 -18.85
N THR A 455 -5.57 27.07 -18.50
CA THR A 455 -6.65 26.24 -17.95
C THR A 455 -7.26 26.83 -16.66
N PRO A 456 -6.48 27.27 -15.65
CA PRO A 456 -6.97 28.02 -14.49
C PRO A 456 -7.86 29.22 -14.84
N VAL A 457 -7.49 29.97 -15.87
CA VAL A 457 -8.20 31.18 -16.31
C VAL A 457 -9.57 30.81 -16.87
N TRP A 458 -9.62 29.80 -17.73
CA TRP A 458 -10.87 29.35 -18.34
C TRP A 458 -11.81 28.69 -17.33
N VAL A 459 -11.28 27.87 -16.41
CA VAL A 459 -12.10 27.29 -15.34
C VAL A 459 -12.64 28.38 -14.43
N GLY A 460 -11.81 29.34 -14.03
CA GLY A 460 -12.25 30.46 -13.21
C GLY A 460 -13.36 31.28 -13.90
N ALA A 461 -13.19 31.58 -15.19
CA ALA A 461 -14.20 32.27 -15.98
C ALA A 461 -15.51 31.45 -16.09
N ALA A 462 -15.42 30.14 -16.33
CA ALA A 462 -16.58 29.27 -16.48
C ALA A 462 -17.39 29.16 -15.17
N VAL A 463 -16.72 29.00 -14.03
CA VAL A 463 -17.38 28.89 -12.72
C VAL A 463 -18.01 30.22 -12.32
N LEU A 464 -17.26 31.34 -12.42
CA LEU A 464 -17.80 32.67 -12.12
C LEU A 464 -18.95 33.05 -13.07
N GLY A 465 -18.83 32.73 -14.36
CA GLY A 465 -19.89 32.91 -15.35
C GLY A 465 -21.14 32.10 -15.02
N GLY A 466 -20.98 30.83 -14.62
CA GLY A 466 -22.07 29.98 -14.16
C GLY A 466 -22.79 30.53 -12.93
N LEU A 467 -22.05 31.02 -11.93
CA LEU A 467 -22.61 31.68 -10.75
C LEU A 467 -23.43 32.92 -11.11
N LEU A 468 -22.91 33.72 -12.05
CA LEU A 468 -23.57 34.94 -12.50
C LEU A 468 -24.87 34.65 -13.27
N LEU A 469 -24.87 33.62 -14.12
CA LEU A 469 -26.06 33.19 -14.86
C LEU A 469 -27.14 32.66 -13.92
N ILE A 470 -26.80 31.73 -13.03
CA ILE A 470 -27.76 31.15 -12.08
C ILE A 470 -28.30 32.23 -11.14
N GLY A 471 -27.42 33.02 -10.52
CA GLY A 471 -27.83 34.09 -9.63
C GLY A 471 -28.66 35.18 -10.34
N GLY A 472 -28.31 35.53 -11.58
CA GLY A 472 -29.09 36.47 -12.39
C GLY A 472 -30.50 35.99 -12.72
N VAL A 473 -30.67 34.69 -13.01
CA VAL A 473 -32.00 34.08 -13.23
C VAL A 473 -32.83 34.12 -11.95
N MET A 474 -32.22 33.83 -10.80
CA MET A 474 -32.90 33.87 -9.51
C MET A 474 -33.42 35.27 -9.17
N LEU A 475 -32.59 36.30 -9.39
CA LEU A 475 -32.96 37.69 -9.15
C LEU A 475 -34.09 38.19 -10.08
N ARG A 476 -34.32 37.55 -11.24
CA ARG A 476 -35.37 37.91 -12.21
C ARG A 476 -36.75 37.32 -11.91
N ARG A 477 -36.85 36.23 -11.15
CA ARG A 477 -38.12 35.52 -10.91
C ARG A 477 -39.06 36.23 -9.92
N VAL A 478 -38.69 37.39 -9.40
CA VAL A 478 -39.49 38.18 -8.46
C VAL A 478 -39.55 39.63 -8.96
N ALA A 479 -40.56 39.96 -9.76
CA ALA A 479 -41.00 41.33 -9.98
C ALA A 479 -42.15 41.65 -9.01
N PRO A 480 -42.28 42.89 -8.50
CA PRO A 480 -43.19 43.22 -7.40
C PRO A 480 -44.67 43.10 -7.81
N ALA A 481 -45.50 42.62 -6.88
CA ALA A 481 -46.95 42.60 -7.01
C ALA A 481 -47.49 44.02 -7.23
N ALA A 482 -48.42 44.14 -8.19
CA ALA A 482 -49.07 45.39 -8.54
C ALA A 482 -49.72 46.05 -7.32
N VAL A 483 -49.50 47.35 -7.17
CA VAL A 483 -50.16 48.20 -6.17
C VAL A 483 -51.66 48.21 -6.50
N ILE A 484 -52.49 47.74 -5.56
CA ILE A 484 -53.94 47.92 -5.62
C ILE A 484 -54.21 49.39 -5.31
N GLU A 485 -54.61 50.13 -6.33
CA GLU A 485 -55.18 51.47 -6.21
C GLU A 485 -56.55 51.32 -5.53
N VAL A 486 -56.67 51.81 -4.30
CA VAL A 486 -57.95 51.87 -3.58
C VAL A 486 -58.69 53.10 -4.08
N ALA A 487 -59.77 52.85 -4.82
CA ALA A 487 -60.72 53.85 -5.29
C ALA A 487 -61.48 54.52 -4.13
N SER A 488 -61.86 55.76 -4.41
CA SER A 488 -62.59 56.77 -3.63
C SER A 488 -63.95 56.35 -3.05
N ASP A 489 -64.29 56.93 -1.90
CA ASP A 489 -65.64 57.39 -1.49
C ASP A 489 -65.42 58.64 -0.61
N ASP A 490 -65.80 59.87 -1.03
CA ASP A 490 -67.11 60.54 -0.80
C ASP A 490 -67.46 60.61 0.71
N ILE A 491 -67.77 61.74 1.39
CA ILE A 491 -68.88 62.72 1.26
C ILE A 491 -68.58 63.94 2.22
N PRO A 492 -69.42 65.00 2.39
CA PRO A 492 -69.63 66.26 1.63
C PRO A 492 -69.22 67.57 2.37
N ASP A 493 -69.35 68.68 1.63
CA ASP A 493 -69.27 70.09 2.04
C ASP A 493 -70.12 70.53 3.26
N ARG A 494 -69.59 71.50 4.03
CA ARG A 494 -70.37 72.59 4.62
C ARG A 494 -69.54 73.85 4.94
N GLU A 495 -69.86 74.90 4.18
CA GLU A 495 -69.80 76.35 4.40
C GLU A 495 -69.12 76.96 5.64
N GLY A 496 -68.17 77.87 5.35
CA GLY A 496 -68.23 79.29 5.73
C GLY A 496 -67.91 79.71 7.18
N VAL A 497 -66.85 80.49 7.37
CA VAL A 497 -66.85 81.82 8.03
C VAL A 497 -65.46 82.45 7.88
N ASP A 498 -65.47 83.72 7.45
CA ASP A 498 -64.35 84.64 7.25
C ASP A 498 -63.54 84.94 8.53
N GLY A 499 -62.29 85.38 8.36
CA GLY A 499 -61.48 85.88 9.48
C GLY A 499 -60.05 86.29 9.10
N GLU A 500 -59.95 87.50 8.58
CA GLU A 500 -58.83 88.47 8.53
C GLU A 500 -57.38 88.14 8.92
N ALA A 501 -56.52 88.86 8.19
CA ALA A 501 -55.07 88.98 8.28
C ALA A 501 -54.51 89.41 9.66
N THR A 502 -53.24 89.08 9.93
CA THR A 502 -52.11 90.04 10.03
C THR A 502 -50.82 89.42 10.61
N THR A 503 -49.72 89.66 9.88
CA THR A 503 -48.34 90.03 10.29
C THR A 503 -47.52 89.27 11.36
N SER A 504 -46.30 88.93 10.90
CA SER A 504 -44.96 89.06 11.52
C SER A 504 -44.55 88.21 12.75
N THR A 505 -43.53 87.38 12.50
CA THR A 505 -42.28 87.06 13.27
C THR A 505 -42.00 87.80 14.58
N PRO A 506 -41.15 87.25 15.48
CA PRO A 506 -40.09 86.25 15.24
C PRO A 506 -40.22 84.89 15.93
#